data_AF-A0A9W7X0F6-F1
#
_entry.id   AF-A0A9W7X0F6-F1
#
_cell.length_a   1.000
_cell.length_b   1.000
_cell.length_c   1.000
_cell.angle_alpha   90.00
_cell.angle_beta   90.00
_cell.angle_gamma   90.00
#
_symmetry.space_group_name_H-M   'P 1'
#
loop_
_entity.id
_entity.type
_entity.pdbx_description
1 polymer ?
#
loop_
_entity_poly.entity_id
_entity_poly.type
_entity_poly.pdbx_seq_one_letter_code
_entity_poly.pdbx_strand_id
1 'polypeptide(L)'
;EVVQSEAGSTQNAEAEEEIHTAMLWSIQEAVHRQTLQIGVSACGATAVVDVLQALGITVTPDTVNRCVRTCLRKNEVLLPDYLLSRSKAGATHQQLIDGADQASGGRIMGRFFSLYPRRRVKLVPWLARWILRGAVPVATMNMQRAVPEGEEIPDAWHHQLIFGVGPGAVFMTNPLDVVSEEEVHERLCSESVLLIRREDVLKRLTRDVPLSQISDRHPDSQWKTLNVEGQVRRMISEEEQNDEAQPKTTHLIIPAAYSSGITLFALRDTDVGQELLNPELPLL
;
A
#
# COMPACT_ATOMS: atom_id res chain seq x y z
N GLU A 1 18.24 39.42 -53.18
CA GLU A 1 16.91 38.81 -53.41
C GLU A 1 16.89 37.45 -52.72
N VAL A 2 15.94 37.16 -51.83
CA VAL A 2 14.62 36.48 -52.10
C VAL A 2 14.83 35.01 -52.47
N VAL A 3 14.19 33.98 -51.89
CA VAL A 3 13.32 33.76 -50.69
C VAL A 3 13.31 32.23 -50.40
N GLN A 4 12.71 31.80 -49.27
CA GLN A 4 12.18 30.46 -48.84
C GLN A 4 12.17 29.27 -49.87
N SER A 5 12.13 27.99 -49.51
CA SER A 5 11.62 27.30 -48.30
C SER A 5 12.37 25.96 -48.04
N GLU A 6 11.97 24.95 -47.23
CA GLU A 6 10.90 24.68 -46.23
C GLU A 6 11.52 23.69 -45.20
N ALA A 7 11.40 23.85 -43.87
CA ALA A 7 10.33 23.36 -42.99
C ALA A 7 10.05 21.84 -43.01
N GLY A 8 10.52 21.10 -41.99
CA GLY A 8 10.11 19.71 -41.76
C GLY A 8 10.92 18.94 -40.71
N SER A 9 10.57 19.07 -39.42
CA SER A 9 10.73 18.01 -38.37
C SER A 9 10.34 18.43 -36.94
N THR A 10 10.29 19.72 -36.62
CA THR A 10 10.31 20.21 -35.21
C THR A 10 8.95 20.31 -34.48
N GLN A 11 7.86 19.74 -35.00
CA GLN A 11 6.50 19.94 -34.43
C GLN A 11 5.96 18.84 -33.49
N ASN A 12 6.76 17.81 -33.14
CA ASN A 12 6.33 16.71 -32.26
C ASN A 12 6.94 16.73 -30.84
N ALA A 13 7.45 17.88 -30.36
CA ALA A 13 8.17 17.98 -29.08
C ALA A 13 7.56 18.95 -28.06
N GLU A 14 6.49 19.69 -28.40
CA GLU A 14 6.00 20.84 -27.61
C GLU A 14 4.48 20.76 -27.25
N ALA A 15 3.92 19.56 -27.11
CA ALA A 15 2.49 19.38 -26.78
C ALA A 15 2.17 18.23 -25.79
N GLU A 16 3.13 17.81 -24.96
CA GLU A 16 2.76 17.23 -23.66
C GLU A 16 2.55 18.39 -22.69
N GLU A 17 1.33 18.94 -22.64
CA GLU A 17 0.88 19.66 -21.44
C GLU A 17 1.09 18.71 -20.27
N GLU A 18 1.91 19.12 -19.30
CA GLU A 18 2.29 18.24 -18.19
C GLU A 18 1.05 18.05 -17.31
N ILE A 19 0.34 16.94 -17.53
CA ILE A 19 -0.97 16.69 -16.92
C ILE A 19 -0.78 16.47 -15.42
N HIS A 20 -1.02 17.51 -14.63
CA HIS A 20 -0.86 17.50 -13.18
C HIS A 20 -2.15 17.25 -12.41
N THR A 21 -3.32 17.27 -13.07
CA THR A 21 -4.62 17.14 -12.41
C THR A 21 -5.49 16.10 -13.09
N ALA A 22 -6.02 15.15 -12.31
CA ALA A 22 -7.02 14.19 -12.77
C ALA A 22 -7.84 13.70 -11.57
N MET A 23 -9.15 13.53 -11.74
CA MET A 23 -10.06 13.11 -10.67
C MET A 23 -11.01 12.02 -11.19
N LEU A 24 -11.16 10.93 -10.43
CA LEU A 24 -12.24 9.94 -10.61
C LEU A 24 -13.57 10.49 -10.10
N TRP A 25 -13.51 11.22 -8.98
CA TRP A 25 -14.62 11.86 -8.31
C TRP A 25 -14.24 13.28 -7.91
N SER A 26 -15.18 14.22 -7.96
CA SER A 26 -15.01 15.49 -7.24
C SER A 26 -14.86 15.24 -5.74
N ILE A 27 -14.28 16.18 -4.98
CA ILE A 27 -14.15 16.07 -3.51
C ILE A 27 -15.53 15.85 -2.87
N GLN A 28 -16.57 16.55 -3.36
CA GLN A 28 -17.95 16.37 -2.89
C GLN A 28 -18.47 14.96 -3.16
N GLU A 29 -18.22 14.39 -4.33
CA GLU A 29 -18.59 13.00 -4.62
C GLU A 29 -17.81 12.02 -3.76
N ALA A 30 -16.50 12.21 -3.56
CA ALA A 30 -15.69 11.33 -2.73
C ALA A 30 -16.18 11.30 -1.28
N VAL A 31 -16.65 12.42 -0.73
CA VAL A 31 -17.32 12.48 0.59
C VAL A 31 -18.54 11.56 0.66
N HIS A 32 -19.35 11.49 -0.41
CA HIS A 32 -20.59 10.70 -0.45
C HIS A 32 -20.39 9.25 -0.92
N ARG A 33 -19.34 8.98 -1.71
CA ARG A 33 -19.08 7.67 -2.34
C ARG A 33 -18.06 6.82 -1.60
N GLN A 34 -17.15 7.41 -0.79
CA GLN A 34 -16.17 6.62 -0.04
C GLN A 34 -16.87 5.56 0.81
N THR A 35 -16.36 4.34 0.77
CA THR A 35 -16.79 3.30 1.70
C THR A 35 -16.01 3.48 3.00
N LEU A 36 -16.70 3.73 4.11
CA LEU A 36 -16.07 3.67 5.44
C LEU A 36 -15.64 2.23 5.73
N GLN A 37 -14.46 2.05 6.34
CA GLN A 37 -13.81 0.74 6.51
C GLN A 37 -14.77 -0.36 7.00
N ILE A 38 -14.97 -1.37 6.16
CA ILE A 38 -16.04 -2.38 6.31
C ILE A 38 -15.77 -3.47 7.36
N GLY A 39 -14.67 -3.36 8.11
CA GLY A 39 -14.26 -4.32 9.13
C GLY A 39 -12.81 -4.18 9.58
N VAL A 40 -12.43 -4.90 10.64
CA VAL A 40 -11.07 -4.85 11.20
C VAL A 40 -10.05 -5.37 10.17
N SER A 41 -8.99 -4.59 9.93
CA SER A 41 -7.97 -4.84 8.89
C SER A 41 -8.49 -4.90 7.44
N ALA A 42 -9.75 -4.54 7.18
CA ALA A 42 -10.40 -4.65 5.87
C ALA A 42 -10.18 -3.45 4.94
N CYS A 43 -9.10 -2.68 5.11
CA CYS A 43 -8.79 -1.53 4.24
C CYS A 43 -8.66 -1.94 2.76
N GLY A 44 -8.00 -3.07 2.48
CA GLY A 44 -7.89 -3.61 1.12
C GLY A 44 -9.24 -3.97 0.50
N ALA A 45 -10.12 -4.63 1.25
CA ALA A 45 -11.47 -4.94 0.79
C ALA A 45 -12.32 -3.68 0.60
N THR A 46 -12.16 -2.67 1.47
CA THR A 46 -12.83 -1.37 1.36
C THR A 46 -12.39 -0.63 0.10
N ALA A 47 -11.08 -0.57 -0.18
CA ALA A 47 -10.54 0.01 -1.41
C ALA A 47 -11.05 -0.72 -2.67
N VAL A 48 -11.22 -2.05 -2.63
CA VAL A 48 -11.83 -2.79 -3.75
C VAL A 48 -13.32 -2.45 -3.91
N VAL A 49 -14.09 -2.23 -2.85
CA VAL A 49 -15.48 -1.73 -2.98
C VAL A 49 -15.48 -0.38 -3.71
N ASP A 50 -14.61 0.56 -3.33
CA ASP A 50 -14.50 1.86 -3.97
C ASP A 50 -14.04 1.73 -5.45
N VAL A 51 -13.13 0.81 -5.78
CA VAL A 51 -12.74 0.47 -7.16
C VAL A 51 -13.94 0.00 -7.98
N LEU A 52 -14.73 -0.94 -7.46
CA LEU A 52 -15.90 -1.45 -8.16
C LEU A 52 -16.91 -0.32 -8.42
N GLN A 53 -17.16 0.54 -7.43
CA GLN A 53 -18.04 1.70 -7.57
C GLN A 53 -17.52 2.71 -8.62
N ALA A 54 -16.22 3.02 -8.61
CA ALA A 54 -15.59 3.93 -9.56
C ALA A 54 -15.69 3.40 -11.01
N LEU A 55 -15.60 2.08 -11.20
CA LEU A 55 -15.76 1.40 -12.49
C LEU A 55 -17.23 1.03 -12.83
N GLY A 56 -18.21 1.58 -12.11
CA GLY A 56 -19.64 1.40 -12.41
C GLY A 56 -20.17 -0.01 -12.15
N ILE A 57 -19.56 -0.75 -11.23
CA ILE A 57 -19.91 -2.13 -10.86
C ILE A 57 -20.48 -2.16 -9.45
N THR A 58 -21.77 -2.46 -9.32
CA THR A 58 -22.46 -2.59 -8.03
C THR A 58 -22.33 -4.00 -7.48
N VAL A 59 -21.58 -4.16 -6.39
CA VAL A 59 -21.41 -5.42 -5.65
C VAL A 59 -21.49 -5.11 -4.15
N THR A 60 -22.05 -6.02 -3.34
CA THR A 60 -22.16 -5.79 -1.90
C THR A 60 -20.79 -5.88 -1.20
N PRO A 61 -20.52 -5.03 -0.18
CA PRO A 61 -19.27 -5.09 0.57
C PRO A 61 -18.94 -6.47 1.15
N ASP A 62 -19.95 -7.22 1.61
CA ASP A 62 -19.78 -8.60 2.09
C ASP A 62 -19.23 -9.54 1.01
N THR A 63 -19.64 -9.35 -0.25
CA THR A 63 -19.15 -10.16 -1.37
C THR A 63 -17.69 -9.82 -1.65
N VAL A 64 -17.36 -8.52 -1.70
CA VAL A 64 -15.96 -8.07 -1.88
C VAL A 64 -15.06 -8.59 -0.77
N ASN A 65 -15.47 -8.48 0.50
CA ASN A 65 -14.67 -8.94 1.64
C ASN A 65 -14.42 -10.46 1.59
N ARG A 66 -15.42 -11.26 1.17
CA ARG A 66 -15.23 -12.70 0.91
C ARG A 66 -14.27 -12.99 -0.24
N CYS A 67 -14.30 -12.21 -1.32
CA CYS A 67 -13.43 -12.37 -2.47
C CYS A 67 -11.97 -11.98 -2.19
N VAL A 68 -11.73 -10.90 -1.44
CA VAL A 68 -10.38 -10.40 -1.05
C VAL A 68 -9.72 -11.27 0.04
N ARG A 69 -10.52 -11.97 0.88
CA ARG A 69 -10.03 -12.92 1.89
C ARG A 69 -9.08 -12.26 2.92
N THR A 70 -9.50 -11.12 3.46
CA THR A 70 -8.79 -10.35 4.49
C THR A 70 -8.35 -11.24 5.67
N CYS A 71 -7.05 -11.26 5.97
CA CYS A 71 -6.48 -11.96 7.12
C CYS A 71 -6.57 -11.11 8.38
N LEU A 72 -7.05 -11.70 9.48
CA LEU A 72 -7.23 -10.99 10.75
C LEU A 72 -6.01 -11.09 11.67
N ARG A 73 -5.77 -10.03 12.44
CA ARG A 73 -4.79 -10.01 13.55
C ARG A 73 -5.25 -10.97 14.66
N LYS A 74 -4.33 -11.78 15.20
CA LYS A 74 -4.60 -12.64 16.36
C LYS A 74 -4.12 -11.93 17.62
N ASN A 75 -4.90 -11.01 18.18
CA ASN A 75 -4.42 -10.16 19.28
C ASN A 75 -4.20 -10.92 20.61
N GLU A 76 -4.97 -11.99 20.84
CA GLU A 76 -5.05 -12.73 22.12
C GLU A 76 -4.24 -14.04 22.14
N VAL A 77 -3.17 -14.14 21.34
CA VAL A 77 -2.29 -15.32 21.29
C VAL A 77 -0.87 -14.98 21.73
N LEU A 78 -0.08 -16.02 22.03
CA LEU A 78 1.33 -15.88 22.41
C LEU A 78 2.16 -15.22 21.30
N LEU A 79 3.28 -14.59 21.70
CA LEU A 79 4.09 -13.75 20.84
C LEU A 79 4.41 -14.33 19.43
N PRO A 80 4.83 -15.60 19.24
CA PRO A 80 5.16 -16.11 17.91
C PRO A 80 3.97 -16.11 16.95
N ASP A 81 2.79 -16.54 17.42
CA ASP A 81 1.57 -16.54 16.62
C ASP A 81 1.01 -15.12 16.42
N TYR A 82 1.24 -14.21 17.38
CA TYR A 82 0.88 -12.79 17.25
C TYR A 82 1.69 -12.15 16.12
N LEU A 83 3.02 -12.22 16.18
CA LEU A 83 3.93 -11.66 15.17
C LEU A 83 3.63 -12.26 13.78
N LEU A 84 3.46 -13.59 13.69
CA LEU A 84 3.07 -14.24 12.44
C LEU A 84 1.73 -13.71 11.92
N SER A 85 0.73 -13.51 12.77
CA SER A 85 -0.55 -12.91 12.35
C SER A 85 -0.38 -11.46 11.90
N ARG A 86 0.48 -10.66 12.56
CA ARG A 86 0.75 -9.26 12.19
C ARG A 86 1.43 -9.16 10.83
N SER A 87 2.41 -10.03 10.53
CA SER A 87 3.09 -10.09 9.22
C SER A 87 2.14 -10.30 8.03
N LYS A 88 0.97 -10.90 8.25
CA LYS A 88 -0.01 -11.26 7.21
C LYS A 88 -1.36 -10.52 7.34
N ALA A 89 -1.54 -9.66 8.35
CA ALA A 89 -2.83 -9.05 8.64
C ALA A 89 -3.25 -8.06 7.55
N GLY A 90 -4.53 -8.08 7.17
CA GLY A 90 -5.10 -7.33 6.04
C GLY A 90 -5.07 -8.15 4.74
N ALA A 91 -4.65 -7.54 3.63
CA ALA A 91 -4.65 -8.20 2.32
C ALA A 91 -3.47 -7.73 1.46
N THR A 92 -2.94 -8.61 0.62
CA THR A 92 -1.88 -8.30 -0.36
C THR A 92 -2.45 -7.66 -1.63
N HIS A 93 -1.63 -6.97 -2.44
CA HIS A 93 -2.08 -6.44 -3.74
C HIS A 93 -2.66 -7.54 -4.66
N GLN A 94 -2.10 -8.76 -4.62
CA GLN A 94 -2.63 -9.89 -5.38
C GLN A 94 -4.04 -10.27 -4.91
N GLN A 95 -4.30 -10.28 -3.60
CA GLN A 95 -5.64 -10.51 -3.06
C GLN A 95 -6.64 -9.40 -3.43
N LEU A 96 -6.19 -8.15 -3.60
CA LEU A 96 -7.04 -7.07 -4.13
C LEU A 96 -7.35 -7.30 -5.62
N ILE A 97 -6.36 -7.69 -6.42
CA ILE A 97 -6.54 -8.02 -7.86
C ILE A 97 -7.49 -9.21 -8.04
N ASP A 98 -7.18 -10.34 -7.42
CA ASP A 98 -8.00 -11.55 -7.47
C ASP A 98 -9.40 -11.32 -6.89
N GLY A 99 -9.50 -10.49 -5.85
CA GLY A 99 -10.75 -10.14 -5.20
C GLY A 99 -11.65 -9.27 -6.07
N ALA A 100 -11.08 -8.29 -6.78
CA ALA A 100 -11.81 -7.44 -7.73
C ALA A 100 -12.26 -8.22 -8.97
N ASP A 101 -11.42 -9.11 -9.50
CA ASP A 101 -11.77 -10.00 -10.61
C ASP A 101 -12.94 -10.93 -10.22
N GLN A 102 -12.81 -11.68 -9.11
CA GLN A 102 -13.86 -12.56 -8.61
C GLN A 102 -15.17 -11.81 -8.30
N ALA A 103 -15.10 -10.66 -7.62
CA ALA A 103 -16.28 -9.89 -7.24
C ALA A 103 -17.00 -9.27 -8.44
N SER A 104 -16.25 -8.90 -9.49
CA SER A 104 -16.80 -8.31 -10.73
C SER A 104 -17.25 -9.35 -11.77
N GLY A 105 -17.06 -10.65 -11.51
CA GLY A 105 -17.33 -11.71 -12.47
C GLY A 105 -16.37 -11.71 -13.67
N GLY A 106 -15.10 -11.36 -13.44
CA GLY A 106 -14.06 -11.30 -14.48
C GLY A 106 -14.02 -10.00 -15.29
N ARG A 107 -14.90 -9.03 -15.01
CA ARG A 107 -15.00 -7.77 -15.77
C ARG A 107 -13.87 -6.78 -15.49
N ILE A 108 -13.29 -6.83 -14.29
CA ILE A 108 -12.16 -5.99 -13.89
C ILE A 108 -10.89 -6.83 -13.89
N MET A 109 -9.81 -6.19 -14.33
CA MET A 109 -8.45 -6.65 -14.09
C MET A 109 -7.68 -5.58 -13.34
N GLY A 110 -6.64 -6.00 -12.63
CA GLY A 110 -5.70 -5.08 -11.99
C GLY A 110 -4.26 -5.50 -12.22
N ARG A 111 -3.36 -4.51 -12.19
CA ARG A 111 -1.92 -4.74 -12.16
C ARG A 111 -1.28 -3.93 -11.05
N PHE A 112 -0.42 -4.59 -10.28
CA PHE A 112 0.46 -3.95 -9.32
C PHE A 112 1.74 -3.45 -10.01
N PHE A 113 2.15 -2.22 -9.68
CA PHE A 113 3.41 -1.60 -10.07
C PHE A 113 4.20 -1.32 -8.80
N SER A 114 5.31 -2.04 -8.62
CA SER A 114 6.10 -1.88 -7.39
C SER A 114 6.93 -0.60 -7.44
N LEU A 115 6.87 0.19 -6.36
CA LEU A 115 7.65 1.42 -6.20
C LEU A 115 8.87 1.25 -5.27
N TYR A 116 9.11 0.03 -4.79
CA TYR A 116 10.34 -0.39 -4.13
C TYR A 116 11.08 -1.49 -4.95
N PRO A 117 12.42 -1.50 -5.03
CA PRO A 117 13.29 -0.35 -4.78
C PRO A 117 12.92 0.83 -5.69
N ARG A 118 13.49 2.01 -5.40
CA ARG A 118 13.05 3.30 -5.98
C ARG A 118 12.98 3.25 -7.52
N ARG A 119 11.90 3.80 -8.07
CA ARG A 119 11.61 3.83 -9.52
C ARG A 119 11.79 5.22 -10.10
N ARG A 120 12.12 5.29 -11.39
CA ARG A 120 12.23 6.53 -12.14
C ARG A 120 10.86 6.95 -12.67
N VAL A 121 10.03 7.52 -11.81
CA VAL A 121 8.66 7.97 -12.12
C VAL A 121 8.37 9.32 -11.44
N LYS A 122 7.67 10.23 -12.14
CA LYS A 122 6.97 11.37 -11.52
C LYS A 122 5.56 10.86 -11.17
N LEU A 123 5.21 10.79 -9.89
CA LEU A 123 4.04 10.04 -9.43
C LEU A 123 2.73 10.73 -9.85
N VAL A 124 2.61 12.04 -9.64
CA VAL A 124 1.39 12.81 -9.98
C VAL A 124 1.10 12.74 -11.50
N PRO A 125 2.03 13.09 -12.42
CA PRO A 125 1.78 12.99 -13.87
C PRO A 125 1.53 11.55 -14.35
N TRP A 126 2.16 10.55 -13.72
CA TRP A 126 1.92 9.15 -14.05
C TRP A 126 0.52 8.70 -13.65
N LEU A 127 0.08 8.99 -12.43
CA LEU A 127 -1.28 8.73 -11.96
C LEU A 127 -2.32 9.48 -12.79
N ALA A 128 -2.07 10.75 -13.12
CA ALA A 128 -3.00 11.57 -13.88
C ALA A 128 -3.32 10.98 -15.25
N ARG A 129 -2.30 10.51 -15.99
CA ARG A 129 -2.49 9.82 -17.28
C ARG A 129 -3.34 8.55 -17.18
N TRP A 130 -3.20 7.79 -16.09
CA TRP A 130 -4.02 6.58 -15.88
C TRP A 130 -5.47 6.93 -15.50
N ILE A 131 -5.66 7.87 -14.58
CA ILE A 131 -6.99 8.31 -14.12
C ILE A 131 -7.80 8.90 -15.28
N LEU A 132 -7.21 9.79 -16.10
CA LEU A 132 -7.90 10.39 -17.26
C LEU A 132 -8.38 9.39 -18.30
N ARG A 133 -7.74 8.21 -18.36
CA ARG A 133 -8.11 7.14 -19.29
C ARG A 133 -9.09 6.14 -18.68
N GLY A 134 -9.45 6.30 -17.40
CA GLY A 134 -10.42 5.46 -16.70
C GLY A 134 -9.83 4.31 -15.89
N ALA A 135 -8.52 4.30 -15.63
CA ALA A 135 -7.93 3.40 -14.65
C ALA A 135 -8.12 3.96 -13.23
N VAL A 136 -8.33 3.07 -12.27
CA VAL A 136 -8.55 3.40 -10.85
C VAL A 136 -7.33 2.96 -10.03
N PRO A 137 -6.56 3.90 -9.44
CA PRO A 137 -5.41 3.57 -8.60
C PRO A 137 -5.80 3.25 -7.15
N VAL A 138 -5.17 2.21 -6.59
CA VAL A 138 -5.12 1.93 -5.15
C VAL A 138 -3.67 1.94 -4.71
N ALA A 139 -3.35 2.78 -3.73
CA ALA A 139 -2.05 2.84 -3.09
C ALA A 139 -1.92 1.75 -2.03
N THR A 140 -0.83 0.98 -2.07
CA THR A 140 -0.41 0.07 -0.98
C THR A 140 0.78 0.71 -0.28
N MET A 141 0.54 1.29 0.90
CA MET A 141 1.47 2.18 1.60
C MET A 141 1.92 1.60 2.94
N ASN A 142 3.20 1.83 3.27
CA ASN A 142 3.68 1.64 4.63
C ASN A 142 3.51 2.96 5.40
N MET A 143 2.53 3.02 6.31
CA MET A 143 2.23 4.24 7.07
C MET A 143 3.28 4.53 8.16
N GLN A 144 4.27 3.65 8.33
CA GLN A 144 5.42 3.81 9.24
C GLN A 144 6.57 4.59 8.59
N ARG A 145 6.34 5.14 7.39
CA ARG A 145 7.25 5.97 6.60
C ARG A 145 6.67 7.38 6.50
N ALA A 146 7.55 8.39 6.39
CA ALA A 146 7.17 9.79 6.46
C ALA A 146 6.23 10.09 7.66
N VAL A 147 6.67 9.68 8.86
CA VAL A 147 6.04 10.06 10.13
C VAL A 147 6.85 11.24 10.69
N PRO A 148 6.23 12.39 11.00
CA PRO A 148 6.94 13.54 11.57
C PRO A 148 7.64 13.22 12.90
N GLU A 149 8.72 13.95 13.20
CA GLU A 149 9.46 13.75 14.45
C GLU A 149 8.58 14.08 15.67
N GLY A 150 8.53 13.14 16.62
CA GLY A 150 7.68 13.24 17.82
C GLY A 150 6.25 12.72 17.66
N GLU A 151 5.81 12.36 16.45
CA GLU A 151 4.51 11.73 16.23
C GLU A 151 4.52 10.21 16.46
N GLU A 152 3.34 9.66 16.75
CA GLU A 152 3.15 8.24 17.02
C GLU A 152 3.19 7.41 15.73
N ILE A 153 4.14 6.47 15.63
CA ILE A 153 4.27 5.60 14.47
C ILE A 153 2.99 4.74 14.30
N PRO A 154 2.30 4.81 13.15
CA PRO A 154 1.09 4.02 12.89
C PRO A 154 1.36 2.50 12.90
N ASP A 155 0.48 1.71 13.50
CA ASP A 155 0.62 0.24 13.56
C ASP A 155 0.05 -0.47 12.30
N ALA A 156 0.36 0.03 11.10
CA ALA A 156 -0.27 -0.43 9.86
C ALA A 156 0.53 -0.22 8.56
N TRP A 157 0.42 -1.22 7.68
CA TRP A 157 0.32 -0.99 6.23
C TRP A 157 -1.14 -0.69 5.88
N HIS A 158 -1.36 0.13 4.86
CA HIS A 158 -2.70 0.57 4.49
C HIS A 158 -2.95 0.53 2.98
N HIS A 159 -4.22 0.36 2.62
CA HIS A 159 -4.71 0.43 1.25
C HIS A 159 -5.71 1.57 1.13
N GLN A 160 -5.47 2.49 0.20
CA GLN A 160 -6.36 3.62 -0.07
C GLN A 160 -6.55 3.78 -1.57
N LEU A 161 -7.79 3.97 -2.01
CA LEU A 161 -8.06 4.37 -3.39
C LEU A 161 -7.63 5.83 -3.56
N ILE A 162 -6.86 6.10 -4.60
CA ILE A 162 -6.51 7.47 -5.03
C ILE A 162 -7.66 7.93 -5.93
N PHE A 163 -8.54 8.79 -5.40
CA PHE A 163 -9.67 9.33 -6.17
C PHE A 163 -9.27 10.53 -7.03
N GLY A 164 -8.06 11.06 -6.86
CA GLY A 164 -7.51 12.07 -7.73
C GLY A 164 -6.08 12.49 -7.42
N VAL A 165 -5.52 13.33 -8.29
CA VAL A 165 -4.23 13.99 -8.14
C VAL A 165 -4.32 15.44 -8.60
N GLY A 166 -3.45 16.28 -8.04
CA GLY A 166 -3.27 17.69 -8.41
C GLY A 166 -1.79 18.08 -8.27
N PRO A 167 -1.41 19.32 -8.60
CA PRO A 167 -0.02 19.78 -8.49
C PRO A 167 0.59 19.53 -7.11
N GLY A 168 1.51 18.57 -7.03
CA GLY A 168 2.18 18.16 -5.79
C GLY A 168 1.30 17.44 -4.74
N ALA A 169 0.08 17.03 -5.08
CA ALA A 169 -0.90 16.49 -4.14
C ALA A 169 -1.61 15.22 -4.66
N VAL A 170 -1.87 14.29 -3.74
CA VAL A 170 -2.59 13.03 -4.00
C VAL A 170 -3.81 12.97 -3.08
N PHE A 171 -4.99 12.73 -3.68
CA PHE A 171 -6.28 12.71 -2.99
C PHE A 171 -6.74 11.27 -2.79
N MET A 172 -6.95 10.84 -1.55
CA MET A 172 -7.19 9.44 -1.17
C MET A 172 -8.48 9.26 -0.36
N THR A 173 -9.08 8.06 -0.41
CA THR A 173 -10.24 7.67 0.42
C THR A 173 -9.88 6.68 1.53
N ASN A 174 -10.82 6.50 2.47
CA ASN A 174 -10.72 5.60 3.62
C ASN A 174 -9.45 5.76 4.49
N PRO A 175 -9.29 6.89 5.22
CA PRO A 175 -10.17 8.06 5.28
C PRO A 175 -9.97 9.00 4.07
N LEU A 176 -10.86 9.96 3.89
CA LEU A 176 -10.59 11.09 3.00
C LEU A 176 -9.35 11.85 3.46
N ASP A 177 -8.36 11.95 2.58
CA ASP A 177 -7.07 12.55 2.89
C ASP A 177 -6.46 13.24 1.66
N VAL A 178 -5.59 14.22 1.89
CA VAL A 178 -4.85 14.96 0.86
C VAL A 178 -3.40 15.07 1.30
N VAL A 179 -2.53 14.33 0.61
CA VAL A 179 -1.14 14.12 1.04
C VAL A 179 -0.19 14.63 -0.05
N SER A 180 0.98 15.14 0.36
CA SER A 180 1.99 15.63 -0.59
C SER A 180 2.57 14.49 -1.45
N GLU A 181 2.97 14.78 -2.70
CA GLU A 181 3.59 13.80 -3.58
C GLU A 181 4.86 13.18 -2.97
N GLU A 182 5.65 13.97 -2.23
CA GLU A 182 6.87 13.54 -1.55
C GLU A 182 6.58 12.50 -0.45
N GLU A 183 5.66 12.82 0.46
CA GLU A 183 5.24 11.95 1.57
C GLU A 183 4.60 10.65 1.07
N VAL A 184 3.75 10.72 0.04
CA VAL A 184 3.18 9.53 -0.61
C VAL A 184 4.28 8.69 -1.27
N HIS A 185 5.25 9.32 -1.95
CA HIS A 185 6.36 8.60 -2.57
C HIS A 185 7.25 7.91 -1.51
N GLU A 186 7.46 8.49 -0.33
CA GLU A 186 8.18 7.80 0.76
C GLU A 186 7.42 6.59 1.30
N ARG A 187 6.09 6.71 1.46
CA ARG A 187 5.23 5.59 1.91
C ARG A 187 5.07 4.49 0.88
N LEU A 188 5.19 4.83 -0.41
CA LEU A 188 5.17 3.90 -1.54
C LEU A 188 6.53 3.29 -1.88
N CYS A 189 7.64 3.79 -1.32
CA CYS A 189 9.00 3.27 -1.55
C CYS A 189 9.57 2.67 -0.25
N SER A 190 9.01 1.54 0.18
CA SER A 190 9.34 0.88 1.45
C SER A 190 9.63 -0.61 1.26
N GLU A 191 10.60 -1.14 2.01
CA GLU A 191 10.81 -2.58 2.15
C GLU A 191 9.55 -3.26 2.72
N SER A 192 9.36 -4.53 2.40
CA SER A 192 8.29 -5.41 2.92
C SER A 192 8.48 -5.75 4.41
N VAL A 193 8.48 -4.73 5.28
CA VAL A 193 8.67 -4.85 6.72
C VAL A 193 7.58 -4.11 7.51
N LEU A 194 7.37 -4.52 8.75
CA LEU A 194 6.43 -3.92 9.70
C LEU A 194 7.11 -3.76 11.05
N LEU A 195 7.02 -2.56 11.62
CA LEU A 195 7.41 -2.24 12.99
C LEU A 195 6.28 -2.63 13.95
N ILE A 196 6.60 -3.42 14.97
CA ILE A 196 5.70 -3.81 16.07
C ILE A 196 6.19 -3.13 17.34
N ARG A 197 5.28 -2.46 18.07
CA ARG A 197 5.63 -1.69 19.28
C ARG A 197 6.18 -2.58 20.39
N ARG A 198 7.16 -2.08 21.15
CA ARG A 198 7.73 -2.76 22.33
C ARG A 198 6.64 -3.24 23.30
N GLU A 199 5.67 -2.38 23.62
CA GLU A 199 4.57 -2.69 24.53
C GLU A 199 3.76 -3.93 24.12
N ASP A 200 3.52 -4.10 22.82
CA ASP A 200 2.78 -5.21 22.24
C ASP A 200 3.56 -6.53 22.26
N VAL A 201 4.90 -6.43 22.15
CA VAL A 201 5.83 -7.56 22.33
C VAL A 201 5.87 -7.96 23.80
N LEU A 202 6.17 -7.02 24.70
CA LEU A 202 6.32 -7.26 26.13
C LEU A 202 5.04 -7.79 26.78
N LYS A 203 3.86 -7.25 26.41
CA LYS A 203 2.55 -7.73 26.90
C LYS A 203 2.30 -9.22 26.59
N ARG A 204 2.94 -9.77 25.56
CA ARG A 204 2.76 -11.15 25.08
C ARG A 204 3.93 -12.07 25.39
N LEU A 205 4.94 -11.59 26.11
CA LEU A 205 6.00 -12.41 26.67
C LEU A 205 5.55 -13.01 28.00
N THR A 206 5.50 -14.33 28.04
CA THR A 206 5.39 -15.12 29.28
C THR A 206 6.62 -16.00 29.41
N ARG A 207 6.92 -16.48 30.62
CA ARG A 207 8.12 -17.31 30.90
C ARG A 207 8.19 -18.58 30.07
N ASP A 208 7.04 -19.07 29.62
CA ASP A 208 6.90 -20.33 28.88
C ASP A 208 6.88 -20.13 27.35
N VAL A 209 7.07 -18.89 26.83
CA VAL A 209 7.10 -18.66 25.37
C VAL A 209 8.39 -19.24 24.77
N PRO A 210 8.31 -20.27 23.91
CA PRO A 210 9.49 -20.84 23.26
C PRO A 210 9.93 -19.94 22.10
N LEU A 211 10.83 -18.99 22.39
CA LEU A 211 11.29 -17.98 21.41
C LEU A 211 11.85 -18.58 20.11
N SER A 212 12.42 -19.78 20.15
CA SER A 212 12.88 -20.48 18.94
C SER A 212 11.77 -20.72 17.92
N GLN A 213 10.50 -20.76 18.33
CA GLN A 213 9.37 -20.85 17.40
C GLN A 213 9.23 -19.63 16.48
N ILE A 214 9.84 -18.49 16.80
CA ILE A 214 9.93 -17.30 15.94
C ILE A 214 10.89 -17.54 14.76
N SER A 215 11.89 -18.41 14.92
CA SER A 215 12.88 -18.73 13.87
C SER A 215 12.62 -20.07 13.18
N ASP A 216 12.13 -21.07 13.92
CA ASP A 216 12.08 -22.47 13.47
C ASP A 216 10.77 -22.83 12.76
N ARG A 217 9.67 -22.12 13.05
CA ARG A 217 8.35 -22.41 12.44
C ARG A 217 8.11 -21.68 11.11
N HIS A 218 9.05 -20.87 10.64
CA HIS A 218 8.79 -19.95 9.53
C HIS A 218 9.53 -20.39 8.27
N PRO A 219 8.80 -20.75 7.18
CA PRO A 219 9.41 -21.12 5.89
C PRO A 219 9.96 -19.90 5.15
N ASP A 220 9.55 -18.70 5.54
CA ASP A 220 10.05 -17.44 5.03
C ASP A 220 11.41 -17.10 5.67
N SER A 221 12.45 -17.12 4.84
CA SER A 221 13.82 -16.81 5.25
C SER A 221 14.01 -15.38 5.77
N GLN A 222 13.13 -14.43 5.45
CA GLN A 222 13.26 -13.04 5.90
C GLN A 222 13.22 -12.92 7.43
N TRP A 223 12.52 -13.82 8.14
CA TRP A 223 12.52 -13.86 9.61
C TRP A 223 13.92 -14.09 10.20
N LYS A 224 14.74 -14.91 9.50
CA LYS A 224 16.13 -15.18 9.87
C LYS A 224 17.05 -14.04 9.44
N THR A 225 16.85 -13.48 8.24
CA THR A 225 17.59 -12.31 7.75
C THR A 225 17.44 -11.09 8.66
N LEU A 226 16.22 -10.81 9.13
CA LEU A 226 15.94 -9.73 10.09
C LEU A 226 16.27 -10.10 11.54
N ASN A 227 16.67 -11.35 11.81
CA ASN A 227 16.97 -11.87 13.16
C ASN A 227 15.88 -11.51 14.18
N VAL A 228 14.60 -11.78 13.85
CA VAL A 228 13.45 -11.34 14.66
C VAL A 228 13.54 -11.90 16.09
N GLU A 229 13.95 -13.16 16.25
CA GLU A 229 14.18 -13.75 17.57
C GLU A 229 15.27 -13.02 18.37
N GLY A 230 16.39 -12.68 17.74
CA GLY A 230 17.48 -11.93 18.38
C GLY A 230 17.06 -10.53 18.80
N GLN A 231 16.21 -9.86 18.03
CA GLN A 231 15.62 -8.58 18.43
C GLN A 231 14.71 -8.73 19.66
N VAL A 232 13.85 -9.76 19.72
CA VAL A 232 13.01 -10.04 20.91
C VAL A 232 13.87 -10.36 22.13
N ARG A 233 14.92 -11.17 21.98
CA ARG A 233 15.87 -11.47 23.07
C ARG A 233 16.54 -10.20 23.61
N ARG A 234 16.91 -9.26 22.73
CA ARG A 234 17.45 -7.96 23.14
C ARG A 234 16.43 -7.16 23.96
N MET A 235 15.17 -7.08 23.52
CA MET A 235 14.11 -6.38 24.28
C MET A 235 13.95 -6.97 25.68
N ILE A 236 14.04 -8.29 25.85
CA ILE A 236 13.99 -8.96 27.17
C ILE A 236 15.16 -8.52 28.04
N SER A 237 16.40 -8.59 27.54
CA SER A 237 17.58 -8.18 28.31
C SER A 237 17.57 -6.70 28.69
N GLU A 238 17.01 -5.83 27.84
CA GLU A 238 16.79 -4.40 28.15
C GLU A 238 15.77 -4.17 29.29
N GLU A 239 14.80 -5.08 29.50
CA GLU A 239 13.92 -5.03 30.68
C GLU A 239 14.60 -5.60 31.93
N GLU A 240 15.39 -6.66 31.80
CA GLU A 240 16.09 -7.31 32.92
C GLU A 240 17.22 -6.42 33.50
N GLN A 241 17.90 -5.65 32.66
CA GLN A 241 19.02 -4.78 33.09
C GLN A 241 18.55 -3.48 33.78
N ASN A 242 17.31 -3.05 33.52
CA ASN A 242 16.65 -1.88 34.10
C ASN A 242 17.50 -0.59 34.18
N ASP A 243 18.36 -0.36 33.18
CA ASP A 243 19.17 0.85 33.05
C ASP A 243 18.35 1.95 32.34
N GLU A 244 17.79 2.87 33.12
CA GLU A 244 17.01 4.01 32.62
C GLU A 244 17.85 5.02 31.81
N ALA A 245 19.19 4.96 31.88
CA ALA A 245 20.06 5.87 31.14
C ALA A 245 20.33 5.41 29.69
N GLN A 246 20.01 4.16 29.34
CA GLN A 246 20.21 3.63 27.99
C GLN A 246 18.92 3.69 27.14
N PRO A 247 18.99 4.16 25.88
CA PRO A 247 17.83 4.18 25.00
C PRO A 247 17.39 2.76 24.63
N LYS A 248 16.23 2.34 25.13
CA LYS A 248 15.64 1.02 24.87
C LYS A 248 15.13 0.89 23.43
N THR A 249 15.13 -0.33 22.89
CA THR A 249 14.55 -0.64 21.57
C THR A 249 13.03 -0.39 21.58
N THR A 250 12.54 0.58 20.82
CA THR A 250 11.11 0.98 20.82
C THR A 250 10.22 0.09 19.96
N HIS A 251 10.77 -0.51 18.90
CA HIS A 251 10.04 -1.33 17.93
C HIS A 251 10.83 -2.57 17.50
N LEU A 252 10.10 -3.64 17.22
CA LEU A 252 10.58 -4.88 16.61
C LEU A 252 10.30 -4.83 15.10
N ILE A 253 11.29 -5.13 14.26
CA ILE A 253 11.13 -5.20 12.81
C ILE A 253 10.81 -6.65 12.41
N ILE A 254 9.66 -6.88 11.79
CA ILE A 254 9.26 -8.18 11.23
C ILE A 254 8.99 -8.09 9.72
N PRO A 255 9.03 -9.20 8.95
CA PRO A 255 8.56 -9.22 7.58
C PRO A 255 7.07 -8.83 7.46
N ALA A 256 6.69 -8.24 6.35
CA ALA A 256 5.30 -7.94 6.00
C ALA A 256 4.94 -8.58 4.64
N ALA A 257 3.75 -9.15 4.52
CA ALA A 257 3.26 -9.72 3.26
C ALA A 257 2.95 -8.67 2.18
N TYR A 258 3.09 -7.39 2.50
CA TYR A 258 2.83 -6.26 1.63
C TYR A 258 4.05 -5.94 0.77
N SER A 259 3.82 -5.40 -0.41
CA SER A 259 4.83 -4.71 -1.21
C SER A 259 4.33 -3.31 -1.48
N SER A 260 5.19 -2.29 -1.37
CA SER A 260 4.77 -0.91 -1.58
C SER A 260 4.70 -0.56 -3.06
N GLY A 261 3.65 0.16 -3.46
CA GLY A 261 3.37 0.45 -4.86
C GLY A 261 1.91 0.79 -5.13
N ILE A 262 1.58 0.91 -6.41
CA ILE A 262 0.23 1.24 -6.87
C ILE A 262 -0.37 0.03 -7.60
N THR A 263 -1.59 -0.36 -7.23
CA THR A 263 -2.40 -1.27 -8.04
C THR A 263 -3.33 -0.42 -8.91
N LEU A 264 -3.20 -0.53 -10.23
CA LEU A 264 -4.13 0.08 -11.18
C LEU A 264 -5.19 -0.94 -11.60
N PHE A 265 -6.45 -0.56 -11.54
CA PHE A 265 -7.59 -1.37 -11.97
C PHE A 265 -8.26 -0.76 -13.20
N ALA A 266 -8.74 -1.60 -14.12
CA ALA A 266 -9.52 -1.16 -15.27
C ALA A 266 -10.53 -2.22 -15.69
N LEU A 267 -11.50 -1.82 -16.52
CA LEU A 267 -12.37 -2.76 -17.23
C LEU A 267 -11.54 -3.54 -18.26
N ARG A 268 -11.65 -4.87 -18.24
CA ARG A 268 -10.83 -5.80 -19.04
C ARG A 268 -10.91 -5.56 -20.54
N ASP A 269 -12.11 -5.24 -21.02
CA ASP A 269 -12.43 -5.10 -22.44
C ASP A 269 -12.24 -3.66 -22.96
N THR A 270 -11.27 -2.92 -22.38
CA THR A 270 -10.91 -1.56 -22.80
C THR A 270 -9.43 -1.47 -23.18
N ASP A 271 -9.08 -0.49 -24.01
CA ASP A 271 -7.69 -0.23 -24.41
C ASP A 271 -6.76 -0.04 -23.20
N VAL A 272 -7.27 0.55 -22.12
CA VAL A 272 -6.55 0.72 -20.85
C VAL A 272 -6.33 -0.61 -20.14
N GLY A 273 -7.34 -1.49 -20.10
CA GLY A 273 -7.20 -2.85 -19.57
C GLY A 273 -6.12 -3.64 -20.30
N GLN A 274 -6.03 -3.49 -21.62
CA GLN A 274 -4.96 -4.10 -22.42
C GLN A 274 -3.60 -3.42 -22.18
N GLU A 275 -3.54 -2.09 -22.09
CA GLU A 275 -2.29 -1.37 -21.83
C GLU A 275 -1.71 -1.66 -20.43
N LEU A 276 -2.54 -1.97 -19.43
CA LEU A 276 -2.05 -2.43 -18.12
C LEU A 276 -1.19 -3.70 -18.20
N LEU A 277 -1.22 -4.46 -19.31
CA LEU A 277 -0.35 -5.63 -19.49
C LEU A 277 1.10 -5.26 -19.88
N ASN A 278 1.38 -4.00 -20.22
CA ASN A 278 2.70 -3.48 -20.60
C ASN A 278 3.75 -3.54 -19.45
N PRO A 279 5.06 -3.43 -19.75
CA PRO A 279 6.14 -3.70 -18.78
C PRO A 279 6.20 -2.76 -17.56
N GLU A 280 6.98 -3.23 -16.57
CA GLU A 280 7.20 -2.61 -15.25
C GLU A 280 7.81 -1.20 -15.32
N LEU A 281 7.64 -0.42 -14.24
CA LEU A 281 8.31 0.86 -14.08
C LEU A 281 9.85 0.69 -14.01
N PRO A 282 10.63 1.53 -14.73
CA PRO A 282 12.08 1.46 -14.70
C PRO A 282 12.63 1.80 -13.31
N LEU A 283 13.70 1.10 -12.93
CA LEU A 283 14.50 1.41 -11.74
C LEU A 283 15.15 2.80 -11.88
N LEU A 284 15.39 3.45 -10.73
CA LEU A 284 16.19 4.67 -10.64
C LEU A 284 17.67 4.35 -10.43
#